data_AF-A0A4S9SQ37-F1
#
_entry.id   AF-A0A4S9SQ37-F1
#
_cell.length_a   1.000
_cell.length_b   1.000
_cell.length_c   1.000
_cell.angle_alpha   90.00
_cell.angle_beta   90.00
_cell.angle_gamma   90.00
#
_symmetry.space_group_name_H-M   'P 1'
#
loop_
_entity.id
_entity.type
_entity.pdbx_description
1 polymer ?
#
loop_
_entity_poly.entity_id
_entity_poly.type
_entity_poly.pdbx_seq_one_letter_code
_entity_poly.pdbx_strand_id
1 'polypeptide(L)'
;MSSPGIPSAAFPAGLYIATVVLYSCLIVPTSYIWRRHGRAGFLAYNFVFSFCAIRIAGGALSMVARHNPNIETSATVVNSLAISPLLLAELGVLHEARNACLLRLKPRVERMLVGGFHSIITTAIILVVIGIVNVVKGLSTTQDSGLIKAGLAMLVVSYLILLAWTTISLRDPARLRNDTFIDGTVLLRTAAIALPFIGMRLVYGIIAFLLTSPAFASSLTAKTLLSFIPEALSTSLFVLGGYKTRRMYAICYQETLLAHTPSPSM
;
A
#
# COMPACT_ATOMS: atom_id res chain seq x y z
N MET A 1 15.34 -18.77 31.17
CA MET A 1 16.14 -17.90 30.29
C MET A 1 15.18 -17.28 29.28
N SER A 2 14.79 -16.04 29.52
CA SER A 2 13.95 -15.26 28.62
C SER A 2 14.73 -15.00 27.33
N SER A 3 14.27 -15.60 26.23
CA SER A 3 14.69 -15.20 24.89
C SER A 3 14.55 -13.68 24.78
N PRO A 4 15.51 -12.93 24.20
CA PRO A 4 15.35 -11.51 23.94
C PRO A 4 14.28 -11.36 22.86
N GLY A 5 13.02 -11.50 23.27
CA GLY A 5 11.87 -11.39 22.41
C GLY A 5 11.82 -9.98 21.86
N ILE A 6 11.57 -9.87 20.56
CA ILE A 6 11.08 -8.63 19.96
C ILE A 6 9.99 -8.13 20.90
N PRO A 7 10.08 -6.91 21.48
CA PRO A 7 9.07 -6.42 22.39
C PRO A 7 7.75 -6.56 21.68
N SER A 8 6.88 -7.42 22.22
CA SER A 8 5.66 -7.78 21.54
C SER A 8 4.91 -6.49 21.32
N ALA A 9 4.75 -6.11 20.05
CA ALA A 9 4.06 -4.90 19.67
C ALA A 9 2.55 -5.11 19.86
N ALA A 10 2.13 -5.70 20.97
CA ALA A 10 0.76 -5.97 21.35
C ALA A 10 -0.04 -4.67 21.29
N PHE A 11 -0.84 -4.52 20.24
CA PHE A 11 -1.82 -3.45 20.17
C PHE A 11 -2.89 -3.75 21.26
N PRO A 12 -3.49 -2.73 21.89
CA PRO A 12 -4.60 -2.98 22.80
C PRO A 12 -5.77 -3.62 22.06
N ALA A 13 -6.64 -4.29 22.82
CA ALA A 13 -7.68 -5.17 22.26
C ALA A 13 -8.55 -4.43 21.22
N GLY A 14 -8.93 -3.20 21.57
CA GLY A 14 -9.77 -2.35 20.74
C GLY A 14 -9.14 -2.02 19.39
N LEU A 15 -7.81 -1.93 19.28
CA LEU A 15 -7.16 -1.56 18.03
C LEU A 15 -7.11 -2.73 17.04
N TYR A 16 -6.99 -3.97 17.52
CA TYR A 16 -7.15 -5.15 16.66
C TYR A 16 -8.57 -5.30 16.14
N ILE A 17 -9.56 -5.13 17.02
CA ILE A 17 -10.98 -5.17 16.65
C ILE A 17 -11.28 -4.06 15.63
N ALA A 18 -10.84 -2.82 15.89
CA ALA A 18 -11.02 -1.71 14.97
C ALA A 18 -10.36 -1.96 13.61
N THR A 19 -9.17 -2.57 13.59
CA THR A 19 -8.49 -2.98 12.36
C THR A 19 -9.35 -3.97 11.58
N VAL A 20 -9.77 -5.07 12.21
CA VAL A 20 -10.57 -6.10 11.53
C VAL A 20 -11.87 -5.52 10.99
N VAL A 21 -12.60 -4.73 11.79
CA VAL A 21 -13.87 -4.11 11.38
C VAL A 21 -13.67 -3.15 10.21
N LEU A 22 -12.74 -2.19 10.33
CA LEU A 22 -12.50 -1.18 9.30
C LEU A 22 -12.11 -1.82 7.97
N TYR A 23 -11.12 -2.72 7.98
CA TYR A 23 -10.63 -3.32 6.73
C TYR A 23 -11.64 -4.33 6.13
N SER A 24 -12.50 -4.95 6.94
CA SER A 24 -13.63 -5.73 6.44
C SER A 24 -14.68 -4.85 5.77
N CYS A 25 -14.91 -3.64 6.26
CA CYS A 25 -15.78 -2.67 5.58
C CYS A 25 -15.15 -2.16 4.27
N LEU A 26 -13.83 -1.95 4.23
CA LEU A 26 -13.12 -1.44 3.04
C LEU A 26 -12.88 -2.48 1.94
N ILE A 27 -12.82 -3.78 2.28
CA ILE A 27 -12.56 -4.84 1.28
C ILE A 27 -13.73 -5.00 0.29
N VAL A 28 -14.96 -4.73 0.73
CA VAL A 28 -16.18 -4.80 -0.09
C VAL A 28 -16.18 -3.76 -1.22
N PRO A 29 -16.06 -2.44 -0.97
CA PRO A 29 -15.98 -1.45 -2.03
C PRO A 29 -14.72 -1.62 -2.87
N THR A 30 -13.59 -2.06 -2.30
CA THR A 30 -12.37 -2.37 -3.06
C THR A 30 -12.64 -3.43 -4.13
N SER A 31 -13.35 -4.50 -3.77
CA SER A 31 -13.72 -5.58 -4.70
C SER A 31 -14.63 -5.07 -5.82
N TYR A 32 -15.56 -4.16 -5.51
CA TYR A 32 -16.40 -3.53 -6.51
C TYR A 32 -15.61 -2.64 -7.47
N ILE A 33 -14.72 -1.80 -6.95
CA ILE A 33 -13.88 -0.88 -7.75
C ILE A 33 -12.95 -1.68 -8.67
N TRP A 34 -12.34 -2.75 -8.15
CA TRP A 34 -11.48 -3.65 -8.93
C TRP A 34 -12.19 -4.17 -10.19
N ARG A 35 -13.46 -4.58 -10.08
CA ARG A 35 -14.26 -5.02 -11.23
C ARG A 35 -14.56 -3.89 -12.21
N ARG A 36 -14.76 -2.66 -11.73
CA ARG A 36 -15.10 -1.50 -12.57
C ARG A 36 -13.92 -0.94 -13.35
N HIS A 37 -12.73 -0.92 -12.74
CA HIS A 37 -11.52 -0.44 -13.39
C HIS A 37 -10.87 -1.48 -14.33
N GLY A 38 -11.28 -2.75 -14.20
CA GLY A 38 -10.85 -3.82 -15.11
C GLY A 38 -9.34 -4.04 -15.11
N ARG A 39 -8.76 -4.28 -16.30
CA ARG A 39 -7.34 -4.61 -16.44
C ARG A 39 -6.40 -3.47 -16.07
N ALA A 40 -6.84 -2.22 -16.22
CA ALA A 40 -5.99 -1.06 -16.00
C ALA A 40 -5.85 -0.72 -14.50
N GLY A 41 -6.93 -0.86 -13.72
CA GLY A 41 -6.87 -0.74 -12.26
C GLY A 41 -6.54 -2.06 -11.53
N PHE A 42 -6.32 -3.15 -12.26
CA PHE A 42 -6.03 -4.46 -11.66
C PHE A 42 -4.86 -4.39 -10.68
N LEU A 43 -3.79 -3.70 -11.06
CA LEU A 43 -2.60 -3.59 -10.22
C LEU A 43 -2.90 -2.84 -8.92
N ALA A 44 -3.57 -1.68 -9.01
CA ALA A 44 -3.93 -0.84 -7.86
C ALA A 44 -4.80 -1.61 -6.87
N TYR A 45 -5.98 -2.04 -7.30
CA TYR A 45 -7.01 -2.54 -6.39
C TYR A 45 -6.76 -3.98 -5.94
N ASN A 46 -5.97 -4.77 -6.67
CA ASN A 46 -5.50 -6.07 -6.18
C ASN A 46 -4.57 -5.90 -4.96
N PHE A 47 -3.69 -4.89 -4.97
CA PHE A 47 -2.85 -4.60 -3.81
C PHE A 47 -3.60 -3.96 -2.65
N VAL A 48 -4.59 -3.09 -2.91
CA VAL A 48 -5.51 -2.59 -1.86
C VAL A 48 -6.29 -3.75 -1.23
N PHE A 49 -6.80 -4.68 -2.04
CA PHE A 49 -7.50 -5.87 -1.56
C PHE A 49 -6.57 -6.76 -0.71
N SER A 50 -5.37 -7.04 -1.21
CA SER A 50 -4.35 -7.82 -0.50
C SER A 50 -3.95 -7.17 0.82
N PHE A 51 -3.80 -5.84 0.84
CA PHE A 51 -3.54 -5.07 2.05
C PHE A 51 -4.67 -5.25 3.07
N CYS A 52 -5.94 -5.08 2.66
CA CYS A 52 -7.09 -5.30 3.53
C CYS A 52 -7.13 -6.73 4.08
N ALA A 53 -6.88 -7.74 3.24
CA ALA A 53 -6.83 -9.14 3.66
C ALA A 53 -5.74 -9.39 4.70
N ILE A 54 -4.52 -8.89 4.47
CA ILE A 54 -3.39 -9.00 5.41
C ILE A 54 -3.73 -8.31 6.75
N ARG A 55 -4.45 -7.19 6.73
CA ARG A 55 -4.89 -6.49 7.95
C ARG A 55 -5.90 -7.27 8.76
N ILE A 56 -6.88 -7.86 8.09
CA ILE A 56 -7.89 -8.69 8.74
C ILE A 56 -7.20 -9.91 9.36
N ALA A 57 -6.34 -10.60 8.59
CA ALA A 57 -5.59 -11.75 9.08
C ALA A 57 -4.66 -11.36 10.24
N GLY A 58 -3.89 -10.29 10.12
CA GLY A 58 -2.97 -9.81 11.16
C GLY A 58 -3.69 -9.41 12.44
N GLY A 59 -4.83 -8.73 12.32
CA GLY A 59 -5.69 -8.39 13.46
C GLY A 59 -6.26 -9.62 14.16
N ALA A 60 -6.85 -10.54 13.41
CA ALA A 60 -7.39 -11.79 13.95
C ALA A 60 -6.31 -12.65 14.62
N LEU A 61 -5.15 -12.81 13.97
CA LEU A 61 -4.03 -13.60 14.48
C LEU A 61 -3.47 -13.01 15.78
N SER A 62 -3.43 -11.68 15.88
CA SER A 62 -2.99 -10.99 17.09
C SER A 62 -4.00 -11.09 18.24
N MET A 63 -5.29 -11.25 17.95
CA MET A 63 -6.30 -11.54 18.98
C MET A 63 -6.13 -12.97 19.51
N VAL A 64 -5.93 -13.95 18.62
CA VAL A 64 -5.72 -15.35 19.00
C VAL A 64 -4.41 -15.56 19.75
N ALA A 65 -3.34 -14.85 19.36
CA ALA A 65 -2.02 -14.93 20.00
C ALA A 65 -2.04 -14.61 21.49
N ARG A 66 -3.03 -13.83 21.97
CA ARG A 66 -3.21 -13.54 23.40
C ARG A 66 -3.52 -14.75 24.25
N HIS A 67 -4.17 -15.74 23.65
CA HIS A 67 -4.53 -17.00 24.31
C HIS A 67 -3.59 -18.14 23.90
N ASN A 68 -2.80 -17.95 22.83
CA ASN A 68 -1.95 -18.98 22.23
C ASN A 68 -0.59 -18.39 21.84
N PRO A 69 0.46 -18.50 22.68
CA PRO A 69 1.76 -17.89 22.42
C PRO A 69 2.45 -18.43 21.16
N ASN A 70 2.13 -19.66 20.74
CA ASN A 70 2.66 -20.28 19.52
C ASN A 70 2.35 -19.49 18.23
N ILE A 71 1.33 -18.61 18.27
CA ILE A 71 0.84 -17.85 17.11
C ILE A 71 1.42 -16.41 17.09
N GLU A 72 2.08 -15.98 18.15
CA GLU A 72 2.60 -14.61 18.31
C GLU A 72 3.63 -14.23 17.24
N THR A 73 4.52 -15.16 16.89
CA THR A 73 5.49 -14.98 15.80
C THR A 73 4.78 -14.70 14.48
N SER A 74 3.79 -15.53 14.13
CA SER A 74 3.04 -15.38 12.89
C SER A 74 2.27 -14.06 12.85
N ALA A 75 1.67 -13.64 13.97
CA ALA A 75 1.01 -12.33 14.09
C ALA A 75 1.97 -11.16 13.87
N THR A 76 3.17 -11.24 14.44
CA THR A 76 4.21 -10.21 14.30
C THR A 76 4.72 -10.11 12.87
N VAL A 77 4.97 -11.25 12.22
CA VAL A 77 5.39 -11.30 10.80
C VAL A 77 4.31 -10.68 9.92
N VAL A 78 3.05 -11.15 10.01
CA VAL A 78 1.94 -10.67 9.16
C VAL A 78 1.72 -9.16 9.30
N ASN A 79 1.75 -8.61 10.52
CA ASN A 79 1.60 -7.17 10.73
C ASN A 79 2.77 -6.35 10.16
N SER A 80 3.98 -6.93 10.11
CA SER A 80 5.16 -6.29 9.54
C SER A 80 5.13 -6.25 8.01
N LEU A 81 4.47 -7.23 7.37
CA LEU A 81 4.25 -7.28 5.92
C LEU A 81 3.35 -6.14 5.40
N ALA A 82 2.61 -5.49 6.31
CA ALA A 82 1.68 -4.38 6.08
C ALA A 82 2.11 -3.38 4.98
N ILE A 83 3.34 -2.93 5.07
CA ILE A 83 3.82 -1.75 4.34
C ILE A 83 3.99 -2.02 2.83
N SER A 84 4.42 -3.22 2.45
CA SER A 84 4.72 -3.58 1.06
C SER A 84 3.50 -3.51 0.13
N PRO A 85 2.35 -4.16 0.44
CA PRO A 85 1.16 -4.04 -0.40
C PRO A 85 0.59 -2.63 -0.40
N LEU A 86 0.83 -1.81 0.62
CA LEU A 86 0.42 -0.39 0.61
C LEU A 86 1.23 0.45 -0.38
N LEU A 87 2.56 0.27 -0.43
CA LEU A 87 3.42 0.91 -1.43
C LEU A 87 3.12 0.42 -2.85
N LEU A 88 2.78 -0.86 -3.01
CA LEU A 88 2.38 -1.42 -4.30
C LEU A 88 0.99 -0.94 -4.75
N ALA A 89 0.07 -0.72 -3.82
CA ALA A 89 -1.21 -0.08 -4.10
C ALA A 89 -1.00 1.35 -4.61
N GLU A 90 -0.16 2.14 -3.95
CA GLU A 90 0.23 3.50 -4.39
C GLU A 90 0.82 3.48 -5.81
N LEU A 91 1.77 2.57 -6.09
CA LEU A 91 2.32 2.39 -7.43
C LEU A 91 1.23 2.09 -8.46
N GLY A 92 0.30 1.19 -8.13
CA GLY A 92 -0.79 0.82 -9.02
C GLY A 92 -1.73 1.98 -9.32
N VAL A 93 -2.12 2.76 -8.29
CA VAL A 93 -2.97 3.95 -8.43
C VAL A 93 -2.26 5.00 -9.28
N LEU A 94 -0.97 5.24 -9.04
CA LEU A 94 -0.16 6.17 -9.81
C LEU A 94 -0.02 5.71 -11.28
N HIS A 95 0.23 4.43 -11.52
CA HIS A 95 0.31 3.85 -12.86
C HIS A 95 -1.00 4.04 -13.62
N GLU A 96 -2.13 3.75 -12.97
CA GLU A 96 -3.45 3.93 -13.56
C GLU A 96 -3.74 5.41 -13.86
N ALA A 97 -3.44 6.30 -12.93
CA ALA A 97 -3.64 7.74 -13.09
C ALA A 97 -2.81 8.30 -14.26
N ARG A 98 -1.54 7.89 -14.36
CA ARG A 98 -0.65 8.29 -15.46
C ARG A 98 -1.12 7.75 -16.81
N ASN A 99 -1.60 6.52 -16.86
CA ASN A 99 -2.17 5.94 -18.08
C ASN A 99 -3.41 6.70 -18.57
N ALA A 100 -4.19 7.28 -17.65
CA ALA A 100 -5.38 8.07 -17.95
C ALA A 100 -5.06 9.53 -18.31
N CYS A 101 -4.05 10.15 -17.68
CA CYS A 101 -3.78 11.59 -17.81
C CYS A 101 -2.55 12.00 -18.62
N LEU A 102 -1.48 11.23 -18.57
CA LEU A 102 -0.17 11.63 -19.09
C LEU A 102 0.13 11.00 -20.46
N LEU A 103 1.20 11.48 -21.09
CA LEU A 103 1.77 10.83 -22.26
C LEU A 103 2.07 9.37 -21.95
N ARG A 104 1.44 8.46 -22.71
CA ARG A 104 1.77 7.03 -22.70
C ARG A 104 3.28 6.90 -22.86
N LEU A 105 3.98 6.54 -21.79
CA LEU A 105 5.29 5.91 -21.93
C LEU A 105 5.10 4.71 -22.87
N LYS A 106 6.15 4.35 -23.62
CA LYS A 106 6.07 3.12 -24.42
C LYS A 106 5.64 1.99 -23.47
N PRO A 107 4.59 1.21 -23.79
CA PRO A 107 3.98 0.28 -22.84
C PRO A 107 4.96 -0.76 -22.29
N ARG A 108 6.04 -1.05 -23.03
CA ARG A 108 7.15 -1.91 -22.58
C ARG A 108 7.98 -1.27 -21.47
N VAL A 109 8.31 0.02 -21.59
CA VAL A 109 9.11 0.77 -20.62
C VAL A 109 8.34 0.89 -19.30
N GLU A 110 7.06 1.26 -19.38
CA GLU A 110 6.23 1.38 -18.19
C GLU A 110 6.05 0.04 -17.47
N ARG A 111 5.83 -1.05 -18.21
CA ARG A 111 5.77 -2.40 -17.63
C ARG A 111 7.09 -2.82 -16.97
N MET A 112 8.23 -2.46 -17.56
CA MET A 112 9.55 -2.74 -16.96
C MET A 112 9.76 -1.92 -15.67
N LEU A 113 9.35 -0.66 -15.66
CA LEU A 113 9.47 0.22 -14.48
C LEU A 113 8.59 -0.28 -13.34
N VAL A 114 7.32 -0.58 -13.62
CA VAL A 114 6.37 -1.13 -12.65
C VAL A 114 6.84 -2.51 -12.17
N GLY A 115 7.28 -3.39 -13.07
CA GLY A 115 7.79 -4.71 -12.73
C GLY A 115 9.07 -4.67 -11.89
N GLY A 116 10.00 -3.77 -12.23
CA GLY A 116 11.23 -3.54 -11.46
C GLY A 116 10.95 -2.98 -10.07
N PHE A 117 10.00 -2.05 -9.94
CA PHE A 117 9.60 -1.55 -8.63
C PHE A 117 8.94 -2.65 -7.77
N HIS A 118 8.10 -3.48 -8.40
CA HIS A 118 7.50 -4.62 -7.72
C HIS A 118 8.54 -5.64 -7.24
N SER A 119 9.58 -5.92 -8.05
CA SER A 119 10.66 -6.83 -7.63
C SER A 119 11.49 -6.25 -6.48
N ILE A 120 11.75 -4.93 -6.47
CA ILE A 120 12.43 -4.26 -5.36
C ILE A 120 11.63 -4.41 -4.05
N ILE A 121 10.33 -4.11 -4.05
CA ILE A 121 9.49 -4.26 -2.85
C ILE A 121 9.39 -5.72 -2.40
N THR A 122 9.27 -6.66 -3.35
CA THR A 122 9.20 -8.08 -3.04
C THR A 122 10.50 -8.58 -2.42
N THR A 123 11.65 -8.12 -2.94
CA THR A 123 12.95 -8.42 -2.36
C THR A 123 13.06 -7.84 -0.96
N ALA A 124 12.69 -6.57 -0.78
CA ALA A 124 12.71 -5.89 0.51
C ALA A 124 11.91 -6.63 1.58
N ILE A 125 10.70 -7.10 1.26
CA ILE A 125 9.87 -7.82 2.21
C ILE A 125 10.44 -9.20 2.56
N ILE A 126 11.01 -9.92 1.60
CA ILE A 126 11.67 -11.21 1.85
C ILE A 126 12.83 -11.03 2.82
N LEU A 127 13.67 -10.00 2.63
CA LEU A 127 14.77 -9.71 3.56
C LEU A 127 14.27 -9.41 4.98
N VAL A 128 13.22 -8.58 5.12
CA VAL A 128 12.64 -8.27 6.44
C VAL A 128 12.11 -9.54 7.10
N VAL A 129 11.40 -10.40 6.37
CA VAL A 129 10.83 -11.65 6.90
C VAL A 129 11.92 -12.59 7.38
N ILE A 130 12.95 -12.85 6.55
CA ILE A 130 14.08 -13.71 6.94
C ILE A 130 14.77 -13.12 8.17
N GLY A 131 14.97 -11.80 8.18
CA GLY A 131 15.52 -11.08 9.32
C GLY A 131 14.72 -11.29 10.61
N ILE A 132 13.39 -11.14 10.57
CA ILE A 132 12.50 -11.36 11.73
C ILE A 132 12.54 -12.82 12.18
N VAL A 133 12.51 -13.77 11.25
CA VAL A 133 12.57 -15.20 11.58
C VAL A 133 13.87 -15.55 12.30
N ASN A 134 15.01 -14.99 11.88
CA ASN A 134 16.29 -15.20 12.55
C ASN A 134 16.28 -14.65 13.98
N VAL A 135 15.66 -13.48 14.19
CA VAL A 135 15.52 -12.90 15.52
C VAL A 135 14.67 -13.78 16.43
N VAL A 136 13.53 -14.27 15.92
CA VAL A 136 12.63 -15.13 16.69
C VAL A 136 13.31 -16.46 17.06
N LYS A 137 14.15 -17.01 16.18
CA LYS A 137 14.95 -18.21 16.45
C LYS A 137 16.14 -17.97 17.38
N GLY A 138 16.38 -16.73 17.82
CA GLY A 138 17.52 -16.36 18.66
C GLY A 138 18.87 -16.39 17.91
N LEU A 139 18.87 -16.42 16.58
CA LEU A 139 20.07 -16.43 15.75
C LEU A 139 20.69 -15.03 15.58
N SER A 140 19.89 -13.98 15.81
CA SER A 140 20.34 -12.60 15.77
C SER A 140 19.45 -11.72 16.65
N THR A 141 19.89 -10.50 16.94
CA THR A 141 19.02 -9.47 17.53
C THR A 141 18.41 -8.61 16.43
N THR A 142 17.32 -7.88 16.72
CA THR A 142 16.76 -6.91 15.77
C THR A 142 17.79 -5.87 15.33
N GLN A 143 18.72 -5.50 16.22
CA GLN A 143 19.75 -4.50 15.98
C GLN A 143 20.89 -5.03 15.11
N ASP A 144 21.27 -6.29 15.27
CA ASP A 144 22.38 -6.89 14.52
C ASP A 144 21.94 -7.46 13.18
N SER A 145 20.63 -7.59 12.97
CA SER A 145 20.07 -8.13 11.73
C SER A 145 20.21 -7.14 10.58
N GLY A 146 21.34 -7.24 9.86
CA GLY A 146 21.58 -6.51 8.60
C GLY A 146 20.48 -6.74 7.56
N LEU A 147 19.81 -7.90 7.60
CA LEU A 147 18.68 -8.22 6.72
C LEU A 147 17.46 -7.32 6.96
N ILE A 148 17.09 -7.09 8.23
CA ILE A 148 15.97 -6.18 8.57
C ILE A 148 16.34 -4.75 8.14
N LYS A 149 17.57 -4.31 8.43
CA LYS A 149 18.05 -2.98 8.05
C LYS A 149 18.05 -2.75 6.54
N ALA A 150 18.59 -3.71 5.77
CA ALA A 150 18.62 -3.64 4.31
C ALA A 150 17.21 -3.66 3.72
N GLY A 151 16.34 -4.54 4.21
CA GLY A 151 14.94 -4.61 3.82
C GLY A 151 14.20 -3.29 4.04
N LEU A 152 14.33 -2.70 5.22
CA LEU A 152 13.71 -1.42 5.56
C LEU A 152 14.29 -0.25 4.74
N ALA A 153 15.61 -0.23 4.53
CA ALA A 153 16.25 0.78 3.68
C ALA A 153 15.70 0.73 2.24
N MET A 154 15.50 -0.46 1.66
CA MET A 154 14.89 -0.61 0.34
C MET A 154 13.43 -0.10 0.30
N LEU A 155 12.65 -0.30 1.37
CA LEU A 155 11.29 0.26 1.47
C LEU A 155 11.30 1.80 1.50
N VAL A 156 12.26 2.41 2.21
CA VAL A 156 12.44 3.87 2.24
C VAL A 156 12.82 4.40 0.87
N VAL A 157 13.79 3.77 0.20
CA VAL A 157 14.17 4.14 -1.17
C VAL A 157 12.98 4.02 -2.13
N SER A 158 12.19 2.96 -2.00
CA SER A 158 10.98 2.75 -2.82
C SER A 158 9.95 3.88 -2.60
N TYR A 159 9.76 4.31 -1.37
CA TYR A 159 8.90 5.46 -1.05
C TYR A 159 9.41 6.77 -1.66
N LEU A 160 10.71 7.05 -1.56
CA LEU A 160 11.31 8.25 -2.15
C LEU A 160 11.17 8.25 -3.68
N ILE A 161 11.30 7.09 -4.32
CA ILE A 161 11.05 6.92 -5.74
C ILE A 161 9.58 7.23 -6.07
N LEU A 162 8.61 6.71 -5.31
CA LEU A 162 7.19 7.03 -5.52
C LEU A 162 6.88 8.51 -5.30
N LEU A 163 7.51 9.14 -4.30
CA LEU A 163 7.39 10.57 -4.05
C LEU A 163 7.90 11.40 -5.22
N ALA A 164 9.10 11.09 -5.73
CA ALA A 164 9.64 11.72 -6.93
C ALA A 164 8.74 11.48 -8.14
N TRP A 165 8.28 10.24 -8.34
CA TRP A 165 7.44 9.87 -9.47
C TRP A 165 6.10 10.61 -9.47
N THR A 166 5.44 10.67 -8.32
CA THR A 166 4.15 11.35 -8.15
C THR A 166 4.30 12.85 -8.35
N THR A 167 5.34 13.46 -7.77
CA THR A 167 5.60 14.90 -7.92
C THR A 167 5.95 15.29 -9.35
N ILE A 168 6.74 14.49 -10.08
CA ILE A 168 7.00 14.68 -11.51
C ILE A 168 5.69 14.56 -12.30
N SER A 169 4.86 13.56 -12.00
CA SER A 169 3.57 13.33 -12.67
C SER A 169 2.60 14.51 -12.49
N LEU A 170 2.63 15.19 -11.34
CA LEU A 170 1.79 16.36 -11.07
C LEU A 170 2.23 17.62 -11.83
N ARG A 171 3.50 17.71 -12.23
CA ARG A 171 4.07 18.88 -12.90
C ARG A 171 3.92 18.85 -14.43
N ASP A 172 3.55 17.71 -14.99
CA ASP A 172 3.51 17.51 -16.43
C ASP A 172 2.21 18.11 -17.03
N PRO A 173 2.29 19.10 -17.94
CA PRO A 173 1.11 19.75 -18.49
C PRO A 173 0.30 18.77 -19.35
N ALA A 174 -0.95 18.60 -18.91
CA ALA A 174 -1.96 17.72 -19.48
C ALA A 174 -2.24 17.86 -20.99
N ARG A 175 -2.69 16.74 -21.59
CA ARG A 175 -3.34 16.66 -22.92
C ARG A 175 -4.66 17.46 -22.99
N LEU A 176 -5.28 17.50 -24.19
CA LEU A 176 -6.65 17.97 -24.39
C LEU A 176 -7.60 17.38 -23.33
N ARG A 177 -8.34 18.28 -22.68
CA ARG A 177 -9.17 17.99 -21.51
C ARG A 177 -10.43 17.21 -21.92
N ASN A 178 -10.38 15.88 -21.88
CA ASN A 178 -11.55 15.00 -21.95
C ASN A 178 -11.92 14.45 -20.57
N ASP A 179 -13.07 13.80 -20.45
CA ASP A 179 -13.60 13.30 -19.18
C ASP A 179 -12.68 12.24 -18.55
N THR A 180 -12.04 11.39 -19.38
CA THR A 180 -11.05 10.41 -18.93
C THR A 180 -9.82 11.08 -18.28
N PHE A 181 -9.38 12.19 -18.85
CA PHE A 181 -8.29 12.99 -18.29
C PHE A 181 -8.67 13.62 -16.93
N ILE A 182 -9.93 14.04 -16.75
CA ILE A 182 -10.39 14.59 -15.47
C ILE A 182 -10.37 13.50 -14.39
N ASP A 183 -10.91 12.31 -14.69
CA ASP A 183 -10.94 11.18 -13.77
C ASP A 183 -9.52 10.71 -13.38
N GLY A 184 -8.61 10.60 -14.34
CA GLY A 184 -7.22 10.25 -14.01
C GLY A 184 -6.55 11.31 -13.13
N THR A 185 -6.92 12.59 -13.25
CA THR A 185 -6.32 13.67 -12.46
C THR A 185 -6.81 13.60 -11.02
N VAL A 186 -8.08 13.21 -10.81
CA VAL A 186 -8.61 12.89 -9.49
C VAL A 186 -7.83 11.74 -8.86
N LEU A 187 -7.51 10.69 -9.63
CA LEU A 187 -6.74 9.56 -9.14
C LEU A 187 -5.29 9.95 -8.79
N LEU A 188 -4.64 10.77 -9.63
CA LEU A 188 -3.29 11.28 -9.39
C LEU A 188 -3.22 12.17 -8.13
N ARG A 189 -4.22 13.05 -7.94
CA ARG A 189 -4.32 13.88 -6.73
C ARG A 189 -4.58 13.03 -5.49
N THR A 190 -5.37 11.97 -5.62
CA THR A 190 -5.63 11.03 -4.52
C THR A 190 -4.34 10.33 -4.08
N ALA A 191 -3.56 9.82 -5.04
CA ALA A 191 -2.21 9.27 -4.81
C ALA A 191 -1.30 10.27 -4.07
N ALA A 192 -1.22 11.50 -4.57
CA ALA A 192 -0.43 12.56 -3.94
C ALA A 192 -0.83 12.87 -2.49
N ILE A 193 -2.13 12.85 -2.18
CA ILE A 193 -2.66 13.07 -0.83
C ILE A 193 -2.43 11.84 0.07
N ALA A 194 -2.47 10.62 -0.48
CA ALA A 194 -2.22 9.39 0.28
C ALA A 194 -0.74 9.24 0.70
N LEU A 195 0.18 9.73 -0.14
CA LEU A 195 1.62 9.65 0.04
C LEU A 195 2.16 10.07 1.42
N PRO A 196 1.83 11.25 1.99
CA PRO A 196 2.29 11.63 3.32
C PRO A 196 1.86 10.65 4.42
N PHE A 197 0.68 10.03 4.30
CA PHE A 197 0.22 9.02 5.25
C PHE A 197 1.05 7.74 5.15
N ILE A 198 1.38 7.30 3.93
CA ILE A 198 2.29 6.17 3.71
C ILE A 198 3.67 6.47 4.30
N GLY A 199 4.16 7.71 4.14
CA GLY A 199 5.41 8.19 4.74
C GLY A 199 5.39 8.11 6.26
N MET A 200 4.33 8.61 6.92
CA MET A 200 4.18 8.49 8.38
C MET A 200 4.22 7.04 8.85
N ARG A 201 3.58 6.13 8.09
CA ARG A 201 3.61 4.70 8.38
C ARG A 201 5.01 4.10 8.28
N LEU A 202 5.81 4.52 7.29
CA LEU A 202 7.20 4.10 7.16
C LEU A 202 8.04 4.59 8.32
N VAL A 203 7.87 5.85 8.73
CA VAL A 203 8.58 6.44 9.89
C VAL A 203 8.30 5.63 11.15
N TYR A 204 7.06 5.21 11.41
CA TYR A 204 6.75 4.30 12.51
C TYR A 204 7.59 3.02 12.46
N GLY A 205 7.66 2.38 11.29
CA GLY A 205 8.43 1.15 11.08
C GLY A 205 9.91 1.36 11.38
N ILE A 206 10.49 2.46 10.89
CA ILE A 206 11.89 2.80 11.15
C ILE A 206 12.13 3.01 12.65
N ILE A 207 11.31 3.80 13.34
CA ILE A 207 11.53 4.08 14.75
C ILE A 207 11.33 2.81 15.60
N ALA A 208 10.30 2.01 15.29
CA ALA A 208 10.00 0.78 16.01
C ALA A 208 11.09 -0.29 15.83
N PHE A 209 11.65 -0.44 14.63
CA PHE A 209 12.60 -1.51 14.31
C PHE A 209 14.08 -1.10 14.42
N LEU A 210 14.45 0.13 14.03
CA LEU A 210 15.85 0.58 14.02
C LEU A 210 16.24 1.33 15.30
N LEU A 211 15.35 2.22 15.77
CA LEU A 211 15.66 3.08 16.92
C LEU A 211 15.32 2.42 18.26
N THR A 212 14.70 1.23 18.24
CA THR A 212 14.49 0.33 19.40
C THR A 212 14.12 1.08 20.68
N SER A 213 13.17 2.02 20.60
CA SER A 213 12.61 2.63 21.80
C SER A 213 11.43 1.77 22.24
N PRO A 214 11.60 0.81 23.18
CA PRO A 214 10.51 -0.05 23.63
C PRO A 214 9.35 0.78 24.20
N ALA A 215 9.64 1.93 24.80
CA ALA A 215 8.64 2.89 25.26
C ALA A 215 7.81 3.47 24.10
N PHE A 216 8.45 3.82 22.98
CA PHE A 216 7.75 4.32 21.79
C PHE A 216 6.98 3.20 21.07
N ALA A 217 7.61 2.03 20.88
CA ALA A 217 7.01 0.90 20.20
C ALA A 217 5.86 0.26 21.00
N SER A 218 5.83 0.40 22.32
CA SER A 218 4.70 -0.02 23.17
C SER A 218 3.62 1.05 23.33
N SER A 219 3.93 2.33 23.03
CA SER A 219 2.99 3.43 23.16
C SER A 219 1.76 3.24 22.27
N LEU A 220 0.59 3.23 22.90
CA LEU A 220 -0.69 3.21 22.19
C LEU A 220 -0.81 4.39 21.24
N THR A 221 -0.42 5.58 21.69
CA THR A 221 -0.50 6.80 20.89
C THR A 221 0.35 6.69 19.63
N ALA A 222 1.58 6.18 19.73
CA ALA A 222 2.44 5.98 18.56
C ALA A 222 1.86 4.95 17.58
N LYS A 223 1.37 3.81 18.10
CA LYS A 223 0.72 2.77 17.29
C LYS A 223 -0.51 3.32 16.56
N THR A 224 -1.34 4.10 17.22
CA THR A 224 -2.56 4.63 16.61
C THR A 224 -2.25 5.74 15.61
N LEU A 225 -1.48 6.74 15.99
CA LEU A 225 -1.23 7.93 15.17
C LEU A 225 -0.27 7.70 14.01
N LEU A 226 0.76 6.88 14.21
CA LEU A 226 1.83 6.71 13.22
C LEU A 226 1.74 5.35 12.49
N SER A 227 0.99 4.38 13.01
CA SER A 227 0.76 3.11 12.30
C SER A 227 -0.67 3.03 11.74
N PHE A 228 -1.68 2.89 12.60
CA PHE A 228 -3.04 2.57 12.20
C PHE A 228 -3.74 3.67 11.39
N ILE A 229 -3.73 4.92 11.86
CA ILE A 229 -4.43 6.04 11.20
C ILE A 229 -3.89 6.30 9.78
N PRO A 230 -2.57 6.39 9.57
CA PRO A 230 -2.06 6.66 8.22
C PRO A 230 -2.39 5.56 7.22
N GLU A 231 -2.39 4.30 7.65
CA GLU A 231 -2.81 3.16 6.84
C GLU A 231 -4.31 3.20 6.51
N ALA A 232 -5.13 3.48 7.52
CA ALA A 232 -6.57 3.61 7.37
C ALA A 232 -6.92 4.73 6.38
N LEU A 233 -6.26 5.88 6.52
CA LEU A 233 -6.52 7.06 5.73
C LEU A 233 -6.03 6.91 4.28
N SER A 234 -4.81 6.39 4.06
CA SER A 234 -4.31 6.08 2.71
C SER A 234 -5.21 5.05 1.99
N THR A 235 -5.60 3.98 2.67
CA THR A 235 -6.51 2.97 2.11
C THR A 235 -7.88 3.56 1.78
N SER A 236 -8.44 4.36 2.68
CA SER A 236 -9.72 5.04 2.45
C SER A 236 -9.65 6.01 1.28
N LEU A 237 -8.54 6.75 1.14
CA LEU A 237 -8.31 7.63 -0.01
C LEU A 237 -8.30 6.84 -1.32
N PHE A 238 -7.59 5.70 -1.40
CA PHE A 238 -7.60 4.86 -2.61
C PHE A 238 -8.99 4.35 -2.96
N VAL A 239 -9.76 3.90 -1.96
CA VAL A 239 -11.15 3.45 -2.15
C VAL A 239 -12.04 4.61 -2.63
N LEU A 240 -11.94 5.79 -2.02
CA LEU A 240 -12.74 6.96 -2.41
C LEU A 240 -12.36 7.48 -3.80
N GLY A 241 -11.06 7.55 -4.11
CA GLY A 241 -10.55 7.95 -5.42
C GLY A 241 -11.04 7.00 -6.51
N GLY A 242 -10.84 5.69 -6.32
CA GLY A 242 -11.31 4.67 -7.26
C GLY A 242 -12.83 4.63 -7.40
N TYR A 243 -13.58 4.81 -6.30
CA TYR A 243 -15.03 4.88 -6.41
C TYR A 243 -15.50 6.10 -7.21
N LYS A 244 -14.85 7.26 -7.04
CA LYS A 244 -15.16 8.47 -7.82
C LYS A 244 -14.87 8.28 -9.31
N THR A 245 -13.78 7.60 -9.65
CA THR A 245 -13.31 7.41 -11.04
C THR A 245 -13.80 6.11 -11.68
N ARG A 246 -14.77 5.42 -11.06
CA ARG A 246 -15.30 4.11 -11.50
C ARG A 246 -15.88 4.06 -12.92
N ARG A 247 -16.11 5.21 -13.57
CA ARG A 247 -16.68 5.33 -14.93
C ARG A 247 -15.63 5.65 -15.99
N MET A 248 -14.38 5.88 -15.61
CA MET A 248 -13.29 6.33 -16.49
C MET A 248 -13.17 5.49 -17.77
N TYR A 249 -13.21 4.15 -17.65
CA TYR A 249 -13.08 3.26 -18.83
C TYR A 249 -14.38 3.02 -19.60
N ALA A 250 -15.55 3.25 -18.99
CA ALA A 250 -16.82 3.21 -19.71
C ALA A 250 -16.95 4.40 -20.68
N ILE A 251 -16.48 5.57 -20.25
CA ILE A 251 -16.49 6.81 -21.05
C ILE A 251 -15.55 6.69 -22.25
N CYS A 252 -14.32 6.19 -22.04
CA CYS A 252 -13.34 5.99 -23.11
C CYS A 252 -13.85 5.05 -24.22
N TYR A 253 -14.56 3.97 -23.85
CA TYR A 253 -15.15 3.06 -24.83
C TYR A 253 -16.23 3.75 -25.67
N GLN A 254 -17.08 4.56 -25.04
CA GLN A 254 -18.14 5.31 -25.72
C GLN A 254 -17.60 6.40 -26.66
N GLU A 255 -16.58 7.16 -26.25
CA GLU A 255 -15.89 8.13 -27.12
C GLU A 255 -15.30 7.44 -28.36
N THR A 256 -14.68 6.26 -28.19
CA THR A 256 -14.07 5.51 -29.29
C THR A 256 -15.12 5.01 -30.29
N LEU A 257 -16.25 4.50 -29.78
CA LEU A 257 -17.36 4.05 -30.62
C LEU A 257 -17.98 5.20 -31.43
N LEU A 258 -18.21 6.36 -30.82
CA LEU A 258 -18.76 7.53 -31.49
C LEU A 258 -17.83 8.09 -32.56
N ALA A 259 -16.51 7.99 -32.35
CA ALA A 259 -15.53 8.41 -33.36
C ALA A 259 -15.48 7.48 -34.59
N HIS A 260 -16.01 6.25 -34.49
CA HIS A 260 -16.00 5.26 -35.58
C HIS A 260 -17.36 5.10 -36.27
N THR A 261 -18.41 5.78 -35.80
CA THR A 261 -19.69 5.86 -36.52
C THR A 261 -19.62 6.96 -37.59
N PRO A 262 -19.75 6.63 -38.89
CA PRO A 262 -19.79 7.64 -39.95
C PRO A 262 -21.02 8.54 -39.77
N SER A 263 -20.85 9.86 -39.96
CA SER A 263 -21.98 10.78 -39.92
C SER A 263 -23.01 10.38 -40.99
N PRO A 264 -24.31 10.36 -40.68
CA PRO A 264 -25.32 10.16 -41.72
C PRO A 264 -25.16 11.28 -42.75
N SER A 265 -24.89 10.89 -44.00
CA SER A 265 -24.88 11.81 -45.13
C SER A 265 -26.25 12.46 -45.23
N MET A 266 -26.32 13.76 -44.92
CA MET A 266 -27.45 14.62 -45.28
C MET A 266 -27.46 14.88 -46.78
#